data_AF-A0A1F2UTP0-F1
#
_entry.id   AF-A0A1F2UTP0-F1
#
_cell.length_a   1.000
_cell.length_b   1.000
_cell.length_c   1.000
_cell.angle_alpha   90.00
_cell.angle_beta   90.00
_cell.angle_gamma   90.00
#
_symmetry.space_group_name_H-M   'P 1'
#
loop_
_entity.id
_entity.type
_entity.pdbx_description
1 polymer ?
#
loop_
_entity_poly.entity_id
_entity_poly.type
_entity_poly.pdbx_seq_one_letter_code
_entity_poly.pdbx_strand_id
1 'polypeptide(L)'
;MTRLHIATVLALCSVVAAEARGQDMPTDYQAVLTALGRTGDFKDAVLKVNIPRGDLRVTINGRSAPTPFGFGGWVALTRDAGGADVMMGDLVLTEDEVNPVMSAILDNGLDVTALHNHFFWEQPRIFYMHVHGHGQAADLAKRLKPAIALIDARQHAGASAGQPAPPTAAAGTLDTKALASVIGHDGEQNGPVYKITIGRPDIDLRAHGARINARMGLNTWAAFSGTDADAIVAGDVAMRDREVTPVLKALRANGLAVVAIHHHMTDVQPAVIFLHYFGQGPAAKLAQAVRAAVDQTAK
;
A
#
# COMPACT_ATOMS: atom_id res chain seq x y z
N MET A 1 32.33 65.38 22.81
CA MET A 1 32.77 63.99 22.50
C MET A 1 31.93 63.04 23.34
N THR A 2 30.80 62.60 22.80
CA THR A 2 29.80 61.82 23.56
C THR A 2 29.73 60.43 22.93
N ARG A 3 30.20 59.41 23.65
CA ARG A 3 30.23 58.01 23.19
C ARG A 3 28.84 57.41 23.33
N LEU A 4 28.23 57.01 22.21
CA LEU A 4 26.96 56.28 22.18
C LEU A 4 27.27 54.78 22.28
N HIS A 5 26.84 54.14 23.37
CA HIS A 5 26.91 52.68 23.52
C HIS A 5 25.67 52.04 22.88
N ILE A 6 25.87 51.32 21.78
CA ILE A 6 24.84 50.48 21.15
C ILE A 6 24.85 49.13 21.87
N ALA A 7 23.80 48.86 22.64
CA ALA A 7 23.56 47.55 23.25
C ALA A 7 22.84 46.65 22.24
N THR A 8 23.52 45.60 21.79
CA THR A 8 22.93 44.57 20.92
C THR A 8 22.06 43.64 21.76
N VAL A 9 20.74 43.72 21.58
CA VAL A 9 19.78 42.76 22.16
C VAL A 9 19.74 41.52 21.28
N LEU A 10 20.30 40.41 21.77
CA LEU A 10 20.17 39.09 21.14
C LEU A 10 18.78 38.52 21.49
N ALA A 11 17.85 38.52 20.54
CA ALA A 11 16.58 37.82 20.68
C ALA A 11 16.80 36.33 20.38
N LEU A 12 16.77 35.47 21.41
CA LEU A 12 16.71 34.02 21.24
C LEU A 12 15.30 33.64 20.74
N CYS A 13 15.18 33.35 19.44
CA CYS A 13 14.00 32.66 18.91
C CYS A 13 14.08 31.17 19.27
N SER A 14 13.38 30.77 20.33
CA SER A 14 13.17 29.36 20.66
C SER A 14 12.21 28.74 19.64
N VAL A 15 12.75 27.94 18.72
CA VAL A 15 11.94 27.11 17.82
C VAL A 15 11.37 25.96 18.66
N VAL A 16 10.09 26.04 19.02
CA VAL A 16 9.37 24.92 19.63
C VAL A 16 9.10 23.91 18.52
N ALA A 17 9.85 22.81 18.51
CA ALA A 17 9.53 21.66 17.67
C ALA A 17 8.19 21.09 18.15
N ALA A 18 7.14 21.20 17.33
CA ALA A 18 5.90 20.50 17.58
C ALA A 18 6.16 19.00 17.39
N GLU A 19 6.28 18.26 18.49
CA GLU A 19 6.22 16.80 18.45
C GLU A 19 4.85 16.42 17.88
N ALA A 20 4.85 15.75 16.72
CA ALA A 20 3.65 15.16 16.15
C ALA A 20 3.13 14.10 17.14
N ARG A 21 2.12 14.46 17.94
CA ARG A 21 1.43 13.49 18.80
C ARG A 21 0.76 12.46 17.90
N GLY A 22 1.23 11.21 17.95
CA GLY A 22 0.54 10.09 17.33
C GLY A 22 -0.90 10.01 17.85
N GLN A 23 -1.85 9.67 16.98
CA GLN A 23 -3.24 9.45 17.40
C GLN A 23 -3.29 8.19 18.29
N ASP A 24 -3.82 8.32 19.50
CA ASP A 24 -4.10 7.16 20.34
C ASP A 24 -5.10 6.24 19.62
N MET A 25 -4.83 4.94 19.62
CA MET A 25 -5.70 3.97 18.98
C MET A 25 -7.01 3.82 19.78
N PRO A 26 -8.18 4.03 19.15
CA PRO A 26 -9.49 3.76 19.76
C PRO A 26 -9.60 2.32 20.29
N THR A 27 -10.32 2.14 21.40
CA THR A 27 -10.43 0.82 22.08
C THR A 27 -11.15 -0.23 21.22
N ASP A 28 -12.14 0.18 20.44
CA ASP A 28 -12.82 -0.66 19.45
C ASP A 28 -11.85 -1.15 18.36
N TYR A 29 -10.94 -0.29 17.90
CA TYR A 29 -9.89 -0.68 16.95
C TYR A 29 -8.82 -1.58 17.57
N GLN A 30 -8.48 -1.39 18.84
CA GLN A 30 -7.63 -2.35 19.56
C GLN A 30 -8.31 -3.73 19.66
N ALA A 31 -9.63 -3.77 19.89
CA ALA A 31 -10.40 -5.00 19.92
C ALA A 31 -10.45 -5.70 18.55
N VAL A 32 -10.49 -4.96 17.44
CA VAL A 32 -10.36 -5.52 16.07
C VAL A 32 -9.03 -6.26 15.91
N LEU A 33 -7.91 -5.62 16.29
CA LEU A 33 -6.59 -6.24 16.21
C LEU A 33 -6.51 -7.54 17.04
N THR A 34 -7.03 -7.52 18.26
CA THR A 34 -7.10 -8.70 19.13
C THR A 34 -7.99 -9.79 18.54
N ALA A 35 -9.18 -9.45 18.03
CA ALA A 35 -10.13 -10.40 17.47
C ALA A 35 -9.57 -11.15 16.25
N LEU A 36 -8.81 -10.45 15.41
CA LEU A 36 -8.13 -10.99 14.23
C LEU A 36 -6.78 -11.64 14.56
N GLY A 37 -6.23 -11.43 15.76
CA GLY A 37 -4.88 -11.88 16.12
C GLY A 37 -3.82 -11.24 15.22
N ARG A 38 -3.95 -9.94 14.94
CA ARG A 38 -3.07 -9.18 14.03
C ARG A 38 -2.49 -7.95 14.70
N THR A 39 -1.40 -7.45 14.11
CA THR A 39 -0.82 -6.15 14.44
C THR A 39 -1.28 -5.09 13.44
N GLY A 40 -1.18 -3.83 13.85
CA GLY A 40 -1.61 -2.70 13.04
C GLY A 40 -1.27 -1.37 13.69
N ASP A 41 -1.59 -0.28 13.01
CA ASP A 41 -1.45 1.08 13.51
C ASP A 41 -2.68 1.94 13.20
N PHE A 42 -2.86 3.01 13.96
CA PHE A 42 -3.93 3.98 13.78
C PHE A 42 -3.33 5.35 13.47
N LYS A 43 -3.56 5.84 12.26
CA LYS A 43 -3.10 7.16 11.79
C LYS A 43 -4.07 7.69 10.76
N ASP A 44 -4.15 9.02 10.64
CA ASP A 44 -5.07 9.73 9.75
C ASP A 44 -6.51 9.24 9.82
N ALA A 45 -6.98 8.95 11.05
CA ALA A 45 -8.31 8.39 11.32
C ALA A 45 -8.60 7.03 10.62
N VAL A 46 -7.55 6.25 10.35
CA VAL A 46 -7.64 4.93 9.72
C VAL A 46 -6.88 3.90 10.55
N LEU A 47 -7.59 2.86 10.98
CA LEU A 47 -6.96 1.63 11.48
C LEU A 47 -6.43 0.86 10.27
N LYS A 48 -5.13 0.54 10.25
CA LYS A 48 -4.55 -0.39 9.28
C LYS A 48 -4.17 -1.67 9.99
N VAL A 49 -4.70 -2.80 9.53
CA VAL A 49 -4.42 -4.14 10.04
C VAL A 49 -3.55 -4.87 9.03
N ASN A 50 -2.41 -5.39 9.49
CA ASN A 50 -1.46 -6.11 8.64
C ASN A 50 -1.85 -7.59 8.52
N ILE A 51 -1.81 -8.12 7.30
CA ILE A 51 -2.02 -9.54 6.99
C ILE A 51 -0.76 -10.03 6.26
N PRO A 52 0.35 -10.26 7.01
CA PRO A 52 1.63 -10.60 6.41
C PRO A 52 1.58 -11.96 5.72
N ARG A 53 2.34 -12.10 4.62
CA ARG A 53 2.62 -13.37 3.94
C ARG A 53 4.08 -13.76 4.12
N GLY A 54 4.45 -14.03 5.38
CA GLY A 54 5.82 -14.46 5.72
C GLY A 54 6.16 -15.88 5.24
N ASP A 55 5.15 -16.63 4.81
CA ASP A 55 5.24 -17.95 4.20
C ASP A 55 5.64 -17.91 2.72
N LEU A 56 5.27 -16.84 2.00
CA LEU A 56 5.49 -16.76 0.57
C LEU A 56 6.97 -16.58 0.22
N ARG A 57 7.39 -17.26 -0.84
CA ARG A 57 8.72 -17.24 -1.42
C ARG A 57 8.60 -16.89 -2.89
N VAL A 58 8.44 -15.61 -3.16
CA VAL A 58 8.15 -15.14 -4.51
C VAL A 58 9.44 -14.81 -5.25
N THR A 59 9.52 -15.25 -6.50
CA THR A 59 10.46 -14.73 -7.47
C THR A 59 9.71 -14.00 -8.57
N ILE A 60 10.33 -12.98 -9.17
CA ILE A 60 9.83 -12.30 -10.37
C ILE A 60 10.91 -12.44 -11.44
N ASN A 61 10.59 -13.11 -12.54
CA ASN A 61 11.57 -13.41 -13.60
C ASN A 61 12.87 -14.05 -13.04
N GLY A 62 12.72 -15.00 -12.10
CA GLY A 62 13.83 -15.70 -11.44
C GLY A 62 14.56 -14.91 -10.35
N ARG A 63 14.26 -13.62 -10.14
CA ARG A 63 14.83 -12.81 -9.05
C ARG A 63 13.98 -12.95 -7.79
N SER A 64 14.60 -13.22 -6.65
CA SER A 64 13.93 -13.19 -5.34
C SER A 64 13.29 -11.83 -5.07
N ALA A 65 12.00 -11.82 -4.73
CA ALA A 65 11.23 -10.62 -4.42
C ALA A 65 10.86 -10.62 -2.92
N PRO A 66 11.33 -9.63 -2.15
CA PRO A 66 11.09 -9.59 -0.71
C PRO A 66 9.62 -9.25 -0.41
N THR A 67 9.03 -9.80 0.66
CA THR A 67 7.61 -9.58 1.01
C THR A 67 7.19 -8.10 1.04
N PRO A 68 8.00 -7.16 1.59
CA PRO A 68 7.68 -5.72 1.57
C PRO A 68 7.56 -5.10 0.16
N PHE A 69 7.97 -5.79 -0.91
CA PHE A 69 7.89 -5.31 -2.29
C PHE A 69 6.46 -5.25 -2.84
N GLY A 70 5.51 -5.88 -2.15
CA GLY A 70 4.09 -5.85 -2.52
C GLY A 70 3.31 -7.13 -2.18
N PHE A 71 3.86 -8.04 -1.38
CA PHE A 71 3.22 -9.33 -1.06
C PHE A 71 2.63 -9.39 0.36
N GLY A 72 2.52 -8.25 1.05
CA GLY A 72 1.84 -8.15 2.34
C GLY A 72 0.39 -7.70 2.16
N GLY A 73 -0.57 -8.51 2.61
CA GLY A 73 -1.98 -8.15 2.60
C GLY A 73 -2.34 -7.21 3.74
N TRP A 74 -3.51 -6.60 3.65
CA TRP A 74 -4.01 -5.69 4.67
C TRP A 74 -5.54 -5.56 4.62
N VAL A 75 -6.11 -5.14 5.75
CA VAL A 75 -7.43 -4.48 5.80
C VAL A 75 -7.31 -3.15 6.54
N ALA A 76 -8.19 -2.21 6.24
CA ALA A 76 -8.24 -0.90 6.86
C ALA A 76 -9.67 -0.53 7.20
N LEU A 77 -9.86 0.15 8.33
CA LEU A 77 -11.16 0.63 8.78
C LEU A 77 -11.12 2.14 8.98
N THR A 78 -12.17 2.82 8.56
CA THR A 78 -12.39 4.23 8.86
C THR A 78 -13.86 4.51 9.13
N ARG A 79 -14.11 5.45 10.03
CA ARG A 79 -15.47 5.76 10.52
C ARG A 79 -16.24 6.63 9.54
N ASP A 80 -17.52 6.33 9.35
CA ASP A 80 -18.49 7.24 8.74
C ASP A 80 -19.05 8.24 9.76
N ALA A 81 -19.91 9.16 9.29
CA ALA A 81 -20.54 10.16 10.15
C ALA A 81 -21.59 9.57 11.12
N GLY A 82 -22.10 8.37 10.85
CA GLY A 82 -23.07 7.66 11.69
C GLY A 82 -22.42 6.80 12.78
N GLY A 83 -21.08 6.71 12.81
CA GLY A 83 -20.35 5.91 13.77
C GLY A 83 -20.24 4.43 13.40
N ALA A 84 -20.59 4.03 12.18
CA ALA A 84 -20.18 2.74 11.63
C ALA A 84 -18.83 2.89 10.90
N ASP A 85 -18.22 1.77 10.54
CA ASP A 85 -16.95 1.71 9.82
C ASP A 85 -17.17 1.22 8.40
N VAL A 86 -16.41 1.79 7.48
CA VAL A 86 -16.11 1.18 6.19
C VAL A 86 -14.80 0.42 6.33
N MET A 87 -14.84 -0.86 5.99
CA MET A 87 -13.66 -1.71 5.83
C MET A 87 -13.32 -1.83 4.35
N MET A 88 -12.04 -1.66 4.03
CA MET A 88 -11.48 -2.03 2.74
C MET A 88 -10.25 -2.89 2.95
N GLY A 89 -9.89 -3.70 1.97
CA GLY A 89 -8.69 -4.52 2.04
C GLY A 89 -8.10 -4.89 0.71
N ASP A 90 -6.94 -5.50 0.79
CA ASP A 90 -6.26 -6.16 -0.32
C ASP A 90 -5.57 -7.41 0.24
N LEU A 91 -6.18 -8.56 -0.02
CA LEU A 91 -5.71 -9.85 0.45
C LEU A 91 -4.79 -10.47 -0.58
N VAL A 92 -3.60 -10.89 -0.15
CA VAL A 92 -2.61 -11.54 -1.01
C VAL A 92 -2.76 -13.05 -0.91
N LEU A 93 -3.05 -13.71 -2.03
CA LEU A 93 -3.49 -15.09 -2.11
C LEU A 93 -2.71 -15.85 -3.19
N THR A 94 -2.45 -17.13 -2.97
CA THR A 94 -2.04 -18.09 -3.99
C THR A 94 -3.27 -18.57 -4.78
N GLU A 95 -3.06 -19.18 -5.94
CA GLU A 95 -4.12 -19.74 -6.80
C GLU A 95 -5.13 -20.60 -6.02
N ASP A 96 -4.62 -21.50 -5.17
CA ASP A 96 -5.43 -22.43 -4.38
C ASP A 96 -6.17 -21.76 -3.21
N GLU A 97 -5.77 -20.55 -2.82
CA GLU A 97 -6.39 -19.77 -1.75
C GLU A 97 -7.53 -18.90 -2.26
N VAL A 98 -7.52 -18.47 -3.53
CA VAL A 98 -8.46 -17.49 -4.09
C VAL A 98 -9.91 -17.86 -3.81
N ASN A 99 -10.38 -18.99 -4.34
CA ASN A 99 -11.81 -19.33 -4.27
C ASN A 99 -12.27 -19.67 -2.84
N PRO A 100 -11.54 -20.46 -2.03
CA PRO A 100 -11.93 -20.68 -0.64
C PRO A 100 -12.03 -19.40 0.18
N VAL A 101 -11.08 -18.48 0.02
CA VAL A 101 -11.09 -17.18 0.71
C VAL A 101 -12.24 -16.32 0.19
N MET A 102 -12.47 -16.26 -1.13
CA MET A 102 -13.59 -15.54 -1.73
C MET A 102 -14.93 -16.01 -1.15
N SER A 103 -15.17 -17.32 -1.12
CA SER A 103 -16.37 -17.89 -0.51
C SER A 103 -16.51 -17.49 0.95
N ALA A 104 -15.44 -17.58 1.74
CA ALA A 104 -15.48 -17.17 3.14
C ALA A 104 -15.83 -15.68 3.32
N ILE A 105 -15.36 -14.79 2.44
CA ILE A 105 -15.73 -13.37 2.44
C ILE A 105 -17.22 -13.21 2.13
N LEU A 106 -17.69 -13.79 1.02
CA LEU A 106 -19.06 -13.63 0.55
C LEU A 106 -20.10 -14.26 1.49
N ASP A 107 -19.83 -15.48 1.98
CA ASP A 107 -20.72 -16.21 2.89
C ASP A 107 -20.86 -15.52 4.26
N ASN A 108 -19.93 -14.64 4.61
CA ASN A 108 -19.98 -13.83 5.83
C ASN A 108 -20.50 -12.40 5.58
N GLY A 109 -21.11 -12.13 4.42
CA GLY A 109 -21.77 -10.86 4.13
C GLY A 109 -20.79 -9.69 4.00
N LEU A 110 -19.61 -9.96 3.44
CA LEU A 110 -18.65 -8.97 2.97
C LEU A 110 -18.57 -9.04 1.45
N ASP A 111 -18.12 -7.95 0.83
CA ASP A 111 -18.03 -7.86 -0.62
C ASP A 111 -16.62 -8.17 -1.12
N VAL A 112 -16.53 -8.71 -2.33
CA VAL A 112 -15.29 -8.75 -3.11
C VAL A 112 -15.42 -7.75 -4.24
N THR A 113 -14.58 -6.72 -4.24
CA THR A 113 -14.66 -5.60 -5.19
C THR A 113 -13.72 -5.75 -6.37
N ALA A 114 -12.68 -6.57 -6.24
CA ALA A 114 -11.81 -6.97 -7.36
C ALA A 114 -10.99 -8.22 -7.03
N LEU A 115 -10.55 -8.90 -8.10
CA LEU A 115 -9.52 -9.93 -8.09
C LEU A 115 -8.57 -9.63 -9.25
N HIS A 116 -7.28 -9.42 -8.95
CA HIS A 116 -6.29 -9.01 -9.94
C HIS A 116 -4.87 -9.46 -9.53
N ASN A 117 -3.87 -9.03 -10.28
CA ASN A 117 -2.46 -9.33 -10.05
C ASN A 117 -1.62 -8.04 -10.06
N HIS A 118 -0.63 -7.94 -9.16
CA HIS A 118 0.29 -6.80 -9.10
C HIS A 118 1.51 -6.96 -10.02
N PHE A 119 1.85 -8.20 -10.39
CA PHE A 119 3.09 -8.52 -11.09
C PHE A 119 2.85 -9.36 -12.36
N PHE A 120 3.82 -9.30 -13.27
CA PHE A 120 4.03 -10.30 -14.31
C PHE A 120 5.18 -11.21 -13.93
N TRP A 121 5.14 -12.46 -14.40
CA TRP A 121 6.20 -13.47 -14.26
C TRP A 121 6.58 -13.83 -12.83
N GLU A 122 5.74 -13.50 -11.86
CA GLU A 122 5.91 -13.93 -10.49
C GLU A 122 5.63 -15.43 -10.34
N GLN A 123 6.44 -16.09 -9.52
CA GLN A 123 6.27 -17.48 -9.13
C GLN A 123 6.47 -17.63 -7.60
N PRO A 124 5.55 -18.33 -6.89
CA PRO A 124 4.27 -18.85 -7.40
C PRO A 124 3.34 -17.72 -7.88
N ARG A 125 2.29 -18.04 -8.63
CA ARG A 125 1.31 -17.03 -9.06
C ARG A 125 0.59 -16.47 -7.84
N ILE A 126 0.56 -15.15 -7.74
CA ILE A 126 -0.05 -14.43 -6.63
C ILE A 126 -1.20 -13.56 -7.15
N PHE A 127 -2.32 -13.63 -6.45
CA PHE A 127 -3.53 -12.86 -6.69
C PHE A 127 -3.81 -11.94 -5.52
N TYR A 128 -4.49 -10.85 -5.84
CA TYR A 128 -4.82 -9.76 -4.95
C TYR A 128 -6.33 -9.59 -4.99
N MET A 129 -6.96 -9.69 -3.82
CA MET A 129 -8.41 -9.64 -3.69
C MET A 129 -8.81 -8.44 -2.85
N HIS A 130 -9.45 -7.48 -3.49
CA HIS A 130 -10.05 -6.38 -2.75
C HIS A 130 -11.33 -6.82 -2.07
N VAL A 131 -11.42 -6.50 -0.79
CA VAL A 131 -12.58 -6.79 0.06
C VAL A 131 -13.16 -5.51 0.60
N HIS A 132 -14.48 -5.50 0.80
CA HIS A 132 -15.21 -4.36 1.31
C HIS A 132 -16.26 -4.79 2.34
N GLY A 133 -16.59 -3.89 3.27
CA GLY A 133 -17.71 -4.08 4.18
C GLY A 133 -18.08 -2.79 4.91
N HIS A 134 -19.32 -2.73 5.39
CA HIS A 134 -19.82 -1.64 6.20
C HIS A 134 -20.48 -2.18 7.48
N GLY A 135 -20.27 -1.49 8.60
CA GLY A 135 -20.88 -1.87 9.88
C GLY A 135 -19.98 -1.58 11.08
N GLN A 136 -20.32 -2.15 12.24
CA GLN A 136 -19.54 -1.95 13.45
C GLN A 136 -18.18 -2.66 13.35
N ALA A 137 -17.09 -2.01 13.78
CA ALA A 137 -15.72 -2.54 13.71
C ALA A 137 -15.58 -3.99 14.22
N ALA A 138 -16.16 -4.31 15.37
CA ALA A 138 -16.11 -5.65 15.96
C ALA A 138 -16.82 -6.71 15.11
N ASP A 139 -17.92 -6.34 14.47
CA ASP A 139 -18.69 -7.24 13.62
C ASP A 139 -17.99 -7.46 12.27
N LEU A 140 -17.39 -6.41 11.69
CA LEU A 140 -16.53 -6.53 10.50
C LEU A 140 -15.34 -7.47 10.77
N ALA A 141 -14.68 -7.34 11.91
CA ALA A 141 -13.60 -8.24 12.32
C ALA A 141 -14.08 -9.69 12.46
N LYS A 142 -15.27 -9.90 13.05
CA LYS A 142 -15.88 -11.23 13.19
C LYS A 142 -16.15 -11.86 11.82
N ARG A 143 -16.73 -11.11 10.89
CA ARG A 143 -17.07 -11.56 9.52
C ARG A 143 -15.83 -11.84 8.67
N LEU A 144 -14.75 -11.07 8.86
CA LEU A 144 -13.48 -11.27 8.15
C LEU A 144 -12.69 -12.49 8.67
N LYS A 145 -12.82 -12.84 9.95
CA LYS A 145 -12.01 -13.86 10.62
C LYS A 145 -11.93 -15.22 9.90
N PRO A 146 -13.02 -15.79 9.33
CA PRO A 146 -12.95 -17.07 8.60
C PRO A 146 -12.00 -17.04 7.39
N ALA A 147 -12.01 -15.94 6.62
CA ALA A 147 -11.10 -15.76 5.49
C ALA A 147 -9.63 -15.70 5.95
N ILE A 148 -9.36 -15.00 7.05
CA ILE A 148 -8.02 -14.93 7.65
C ILE A 148 -7.54 -16.29 8.14
N ALA A 149 -8.44 -17.09 8.75
CA ALA A 149 -8.10 -18.44 9.20
C ALA A 149 -7.70 -19.38 8.05
N LEU A 150 -8.33 -19.24 6.87
CA LEU A 150 -7.94 -20.00 5.68
C LEU A 150 -6.54 -19.63 5.18
N ILE A 151 -6.21 -18.34 5.19
CA ILE A 151 -4.86 -17.86 4.85
C ILE A 151 -3.85 -18.44 5.86
N ASP A 152 -4.12 -18.33 7.17
CA ASP A 152 -3.21 -18.83 8.22
C ASP A 152 -2.99 -20.33 8.14
N ALA A 153 -4.04 -21.12 7.90
CA ALA A 153 -3.94 -22.57 7.75
C ALA A 153 -2.96 -22.96 6.64
N ARG A 154 -2.95 -22.22 5.53
CA ARG A 154 -2.01 -22.44 4.42
C ARG A 154 -0.60 -22.00 4.76
N GLN A 155 -0.42 -20.88 5.46
CA GLN A 155 0.91 -20.46 5.92
C GLN A 155 1.56 -21.53 6.82
N HIS A 156 0.78 -22.12 7.73
CA HIS A 156 1.26 -23.18 8.62
C HIS A 156 1.58 -24.49 7.88
N ALA A 157 0.77 -24.84 6.88
CA ALA A 157 1.04 -25.99 6.02
C ALA A 157 2.33 -25.78 5.18
N GLY A 158 2.53 -24.58 4.63
CA GLY A 158 3.72 -24.21 3.84
C GLY A 158 5.00 -24.17 4.68
N ALA A 159 4.94 -23.69 5.92
CA ALA A 159 6.08 -23.69 6.84
C ALA A 159 6.57 -25.10 7.22
N SER A 160 5.72 -26.12 7.08
CA SER A 160 6.06 -27.52 7.37
C SER A 160 6.75 -28.22 6.20
N ALA A 161 6.63 -27.71 4.98
CA ALA A 161 7.45 -28.11 3.86
C ALA A 161 8.78 -27.36 3.96
N GLY A 162 9.81 -28.01 4.51
CA GLY A 162 11.13 -27.43 4.82
C GLY A 162 11.89 -26.86 3.63
N GLN A 163 11.34 -25.83 2.99
CA GLN A 163 11.94 -25.13 1.88
C GLN A 163 12.98 -24.14 2.42
N PRO A 164 14.20 -24.12 1.85
CA PRO A 164 15.24 -23.21 2.27
C PRO A 164 14.73 -21.77 2.28
N ALA A 165 15.12 -21.00 3.30
CA ALA A 165 14.91 -19.56 3.29
C ALA A 165 15.50 -19.00 1.97
N PRO A 166 14.76 -18.14 1.26
CA PRO A 166 15.24 -17.55 0.05
C PRO A 166 16.48 -16.76 0.45
N PRO A 167 17.52 -16.72 -0.41
CA PRO A 167 18.63 -15.82 -0.16
C PRO A 167 18.03 -14.44 0.09
N THR A 168 18.32 -13.87 1.25
CA THR A 168 17.97 -12.49 1.57
C THR A 168 18.50 -11.68 0.40
N ALA A 169 17.59 -11.02 -0.32
CA ALA A 169 18.01 -10.05 -1.33
C ALA A 169 18.97 -9.12 -0.60
N ALA A 170 20.23 -9.05 -1.07
CA ALA A 170 21.22 -8.17 -0.49
C ALA A 170 20.57 -6.79 -0.37
N ALA A 171 20.67 -6.16 0.81
CA ALA A 171 20.23 -4.78 0.99
C ALA A 171 20.96 -3.96 -0.07
N GLY A 172 20.27 -3.65 -1.16
CA GLY A 172 20.92 -3.02 -2.27
C GLY A 172 21.22 -1.58 -1.92
N THR A 173 22.30 -1.07 -2.48
CA THR A 173 22.81 0.29 -2.24
C THR A 173 21.99 1.32 -3.01
N LEU A 174 20.66 1.25 -2.96
CA LEU A 174 19.80 2.23 -3.63
C LEU A 174 20.02 3.61 -3.01
N ASP A 175 20.30 4.60 -3.83
CA ASP A 175 20.24 6.00 -3.39
C ASP A 175 18.77 6.43 -3.30
N THR A 176 18.15 6.12 -2.15
CA THR A 176 16.74 6.42 -1.90
C THR A 176 16.44 7.91 -1.91
N LYS A 177 17.41 8.76 -1.58
CA LYS A 177 17.27 10.23 -1.66
C LYS A 177 17.20 10.69 -3.11
N ALA A 178 18.02 10.11 -3.98
CA ALA A 178 17.94 10.40 -5.42
C ALA A 178 16.59 9.95 -6.00
N LEU A 179 16.09 8.77 -5.61
CA LEU A 179 14.76 8.29 -6.04
C LEU A 179 13.65 9.24 -5.59
N ALA A 180 13.64 9.62 -4.31
CA ALA A 180 12.67 10.57 -3.75
C ALA A 180 12.72 11.93 -4.46
N SER A 181 13.93 12.44 -4.74
CA SER A 181 14.12 13.71 -5.44
C SER A 181 13.58 13.68 -6.87
N VAL A 182 13.80 12.59 -7.62
CA VAL A 182 13.28 12.44 -8.99
C VAL A 182 11.76 12.33 -8.99
N ILE A 183 11.20 11.50 -8.11
CA ILE A 183 9.74 11.29 -8.04
C ILE A 183 9.03 12.51 -7.44
N GLY A 184 9.73 13.28 -6.61
CA GLY A 184 9.18 14.46 -5.93
C GLY A 184 8.44 14.15 -4.62
N HIS A 185 8.60 12.94 -4.09
CA HIS A 185 7.95 12.48 -2.85
C HIS A 185 8.89 11.59 -2.04
N ASP A 186 8.90 11.79 -0.72
CA ASP A 186 9.59 10.91 0.21
C ASP A 186 8.92 9.55 0.29
N GLY A 187 9.71 8.54 0.65
CA GLY A 187 9.29 7.17 0.88
C GLY A 187 9.87 6.59 2.15
N GLU A 188 9.47 5.36 2.44
CA GLU A 188 9.83 4.62 3.65
C GLU A 188 10.72 3.42 3.29
N GLN A 189 11.77 3.20 4.08
CA GLN A 189 12.61 2.01 3.96
C GLN A 189 12.04 0.88 4.82
N ASN A 190 11.73 -0.27 4.21
CA ASN A 190 11.34 -1.49 4.91
C ASN A 190 12.21 -2.66 4.44
N GLY A 191 13.23 -2.99 5.24
CA GLY A 191 14.23 -3.99 4.88
C GLY A 191 14.91 -3.64 3.56
N PRO A 192 14.90 -4.50 2.53
CA PRO A 192 15.52 -4.25 1.23
C PRO A 192 14.64 -3.46 0.24
N VAL A 193 13.50 -2.90 0.69
CA VAL A 193 12.54 -2.19 -0.16
C VAL A 193 12.40 -0.74 0.26
N TYR A 194 12.51 0.16 -0.69
CA TYR A 194 12.17 1.58 -0.53
C TYR A 194 10.82 1.85 -1.21
N LYS A 195 9.80 2.26 -0.45
CA LYS A 195 8.44 2.45 -0.97
C LYS A 195 8.00 3.91 -0.84
N ILE A 196 7.61 4.51 -1.95
CA ILE A 196 6.98 5.83 -2.00
C ILE A 196 5.46 5.63 -2.13
N THR A 197 4.68 6.39 -1.36
CA THR A 197 3.21 6.36 -1.40
C THR A 197 2.68 7.79 -1.51
N ILE A 198 1.87 8.06 -2.53
CA ILE A 198 1.37 9.38 -2.91
C ILE A 198 -0.15 9.34 -2.86
N GLY A 199 -0.76 10.09 -1.93
CA GLY A 199 -2.22 10.18 -1.84
C GLY A 199 -2.84 11.01 -2.97
N ARG A 200 -4.15 10.87 -3.15
CA ARG A 200 -4.97 11.70 -4.06
C ARG A 200 -5.90 12.65 -3.28
N PRO A 201 -5.38 13.65 -2.55
CA PRO A 201 -6.22 14.57 -1.77
C PRO A 201 -7.14 15.42 -2.64
N ASP A 202 -6.88 15.49 -3.95
CA ASP A 202 -7.70 16.15 -4.96
C ASP A 202 -8.97 15.35 -5.32
N ILE A 203 -9.10 14.09 -4.91
CA ILE A 203 -10.31 13.28 -5.08
C ILE A 203 -11.03 13.19 -3.73
N ASP A 204 -12.18 13.87 -3.57
CA ASP A 204 -13.07 13.65 -2.42
C ASP A 204 -13.86 12.35 -2.61
N LEU A 205 -13.20 11.22 -2.37
CA LEU A 205 -13.81 9.91 -2.50
C LEU A 205 -14.48 9.51 -1.18
N ARG A 206 -15.74 9.07 -1.29
CA ARG A 206 -16.51 8.55 -0.16
C ARG A 206 -17.12 7.21 -0.49
N ALA A 207 -17.07 6.29 0.46
CA ALA A 207 -17.85 5.05 0.48
C ALA A 207 -18.70 5.07 1.74
N HIS A 208 -20.00 4.79 1.63
CA HIS A 208 -20.96 4.89 2.74
C HIS A 208 -20.83 6.18 3.58
N GLY A 209 -20.48 7.30 2.94
CA GLY A 209 -20.26 8.61 3.60
C GLY A 209 -18.91 8.77 4.30
N ALA A 210 -18.17 7.69 4.56
CA ALA A 210 -16.82 7.73 5.12
C ALA A 210 -15.80 8.24 4.08
N ARG A 211 -14.84 9.05 4.52
CA ARG A 211 -13.79 9.57 3.64
C ARG A 211 -12.74 8.50 3.36
N ILE A 212 -12.46 8.25 2.08
CA ILE A 212 -11.43 7.29 1.66
C ILE A 212 -10.14 8.05 1.35
N ASN A 213 -9.11 7.85 2.18
CA ASN A 213 -7.81 8.49 2.02
C ASN A 213 -6.72 7.49 1.55
N ALA A 214 -5.46 7.94 1.51
CA ALA A 214 -4.34 7.12 1.09
C ALA A 214 -4.19 5.82 1.90
N ARG A 215 -4.45 5.84 3.22
CA ARG A 215 -4.33 4.65 4.09
C ARG A 215 -5.42 3.60 3.83
N MET A 216 -6.58 4.04 3.33
CA MET A 216 -7.67 3.19 2.83
C MET A 216 -7.43 2.66 1.42
N GLY A 217 -6.32 3.03 0.75
CA GLY A 217 -5.97 2.52 -0.59
C GLY A 217 -6.18 3.52 -1.73
N LEU A 218 -6.60 4.75 -1.45
CA LEU A 218 -6.66 5.82 -2.47
C LEU A 218 -5.28 6.49 -2.63
N ASN A 219 -4.33 5.75 -3.20
CA ASN A 219 -2.97 6.21 -3.40
C ASN A 219 -2.33 5.63 -4.66
N THR A 220 -1.27 6.29 -5.11
CA THR A 220 -0.28 5.79 -6.08
C THR A 220 0.94 5.35 -5.27
N TRP A 221 1.52 4.19 -5.56
CA TRP A 221 2.75 3.76 -4.87
C TRP A 221 3.79 3.22 -5.84
N ALA A 222 5.06 3.33 -5.44
CA ALA A 222 6.20 2.79 -6.14
C ALA A 222 7.16 2.13 -5.13
N ALA A 223 7.33 0.81 -5.22
CA ALA A 223 8.27 0.06 -4.41
C ALA A 223 9.51 -0.29 -5.26
N PHE A 224 10.70 0.03 -4.73
CA PHE A 224 11.99 -0.23 -5.35
C PHE A 224 12.77 -1.28 -4.55
N SER A 225 13.46 -2.17 -5.24
CA SER A 225 14.43 -3.11 -4.64
C SER A 225 15.54 -3.44 -5.63
N GLY A 226 16.70 -3.91 -5.15
CA GLY A 226 17.91 -4.10 -5.98
C GLY A 226 18.91 -2.96 -5.79
N THR A 227 19.75 -2.66 -6.77
CA THR A 227 20.80 -1.62 -6.70
C THR A 227 20.53 -0.49 -7.69
N ASP A 228 21.27 0.63 -7.62
CA ASP A 228 21.12 1.72 -8.57
C ASP A 228 21.32 1.30 -10.05
N ALA A 229 22.19 0.33 -10.29
CA ALA A 229 22.46 -0.19 -11.64
C ALA A 229 21.41 -1.21 -12.12
N ASP A 230 20.82 -1.97 -11.20
CA ASP A 230 19.92 -3.10 -11.50
C ASP A 230 18.86 -3.24 -10.40
N ALA A 231 17.84 -2.39 -10.51
CA ALA A 231 16.68 -2.36 -9.65
C ALA A 231 15.45 -2.97 -10.34
N ILE A 232 14.47 -3.30 -9.52
CA ILE A 232 13.09 -3.53 -9.93
C ILE A 232 12.21 -2.45 -9.31
N VAL A 233 11.17 -2.06 -10.03
CA VAL A 233 10.08 -1.22 -9.52
C VAL A 233 8.76 -1.91 -9.79
N ALA A 234 7.87 -1.87 -8.80
CA ALA A 234 6.47 -2.17 -8.98
C ALA A 234 5.63 -1.08 -8.36
N GLY A 235 4.40 -0.94 -8.83
CA GLY A 235 3.55 0.12 -8.35
C GLY A 235 2.09 -0.04 -8.69
N ASP A 236 1.36 0.97 -8.23
CA ASP A 236 -0.04 1.21 -8.52
C ASP A 236 -0.23 2.70 -8.80
N VAL A 237 -1.17 3.06 -9.67
CA VAL A 237 -1.57 4.46 -9.90
C VAL A 237 -3.08 4.60 -9.71
N ALA A 238 -3.49 5.40 -8.72
CA ALA A 238 -4.89 5.81 -8.58
C ALA A 238 -5.21 6.93 -9.56
N MET A 239 -6.22 6.76 -10.41
CA MET A 239 -6.54 7.64 -11.53
C MET A 239 -8.03 7.98 -11.62
N ARG A 240 -8.34 9.18 -12.11
CA ARG A 240 -9.64 9.48 -12.70
C ARG A 240 -9.73 8.83 -14.09
N ASP A 241 -10.96 8.65 -14.57
CA ASP A 241 -11.27 8.15 -15.91
C ASP A 241 -10.43 8.78 -17.04
N ARG A 242 -10.35 10.11 -17.09
CA ARG A 242 -9.60 10.89 -18.09
C ARG A 242 -8.08 10.78 -17.96
N GLU A 243 -7.57 10.36 -16.80
CA GLU A 243 -6.15 10.23 -16.52
C GLU A 243 -5.59 8.88 -17.01
N VAL A 244 -6.45 7.87 -17.20
CA VAL A 244 -6.03 6.49 -17.56
C VAL A 244 -5.17 6.43 -18.81
N THR A 245 -5.67 6.93 -19.96
CA THR A 245 -4.94 6.83 -21.22
C THR A 245 -3.62 7.61 -21.22
N PRO A 246 -3.56 8.87 -20.72
CA PRO A 246 -2.30 9.58 -20.52
C PRO A 246 -1.29 8.82 -19.66
N VAL A 247 -1.70 8.24 -18.53
CA VAL A 247 -0.82 7.44 -17.66
C VAL A 247 -0.29 6.21 -18.41
N LEU A 248 -1.15 5.45 -19.09
CA LEU A 248 -0.73 4.28 -19.88
C LEU A 248 0.31 4.65 -20.94
N LYS A 249 0.10 5.76 -21.66
CA LYS A 249 1.07 6.27 -22.63
C LYS A 249 2.41 6.62 -21.97
N ALA A 250 2.39 7.29 -20.82
CA ALA A 250 3.60 7.66 -20.09
C ALA A 250 4.39 6.41 -19.62
N LEU A 251 3.71 5.42 -19.02
CA LEU A 251 4.35 4.19 -18.57
C LEU A 251 4.99 3.42 -19.73
N ARG A 252 4.24 3.23 -20.83
CA ARG A 252 4.72 2.47 -21.99
C ARG A 252 5.84 3.20 -22.73
N ALA A 253 5.76 4.52 -22.87
CA ALA A 253 6.83 5.32 -23.48
C ALA A 253 8.14 5.25 -22.69
N ASN A 254 8.07 5.00 -21.37
CA ASN A 254 9.22 4.88 -20.49
C ASN A 254 9.58 3.41 -20.14
N GLY A 255 9.02 2.45 -20.87
CA GLY A 255 9.42 1.03 -20.76
C GLY A 255 8.85 0.27 -19.56
N LEU A 256 7.92 0.82 -18.79
CA LEU A 256 7.23 0.10 -17.72
C LEU A 256 6.10 -0.76 -18.28
N ALA A 257 6.05 -2.04 -17.87
CA ALA A 257 4.96 -2.95 -18.19
C ALA A 257 3.71 -2.57 -17.42
N VAL A 258 2.55 -2.51 -18.09
CA VAL A 258 1.24 -2.36 -17.44
C VAL A 258 0.72 -3.77 -17.19
N VAL A 259 0.43 -4.06 -15.92
CA VAL A 259 0.14 -5.41 -15.43
C VAL A 259 -1.36 -5.68 -15.37
N ALA A 260 -2.11 -4.76 -14.77
CA ALA A 260 -3.55 -4.84 -14.59
C ALA A 260 -4.15 -3.44 -14.61
N ILE A 261 -5.44 -3.33 -14.96
CA ILE A 261 -6.26 -2.12 -14.81
C ILE A 261 -7.58 -2.57 -14.20
N HIS A 262 -7.96 -2.00 -13.05
CA HIS A 262 -9.07 -2.49 -12.24
C HIS A 262 -9.60 -1.38 -11.32
N HIS A 263 -10.47 -1.75 -10.38
CA HIS A 263 -11.04 -0.86 -9.36
C HIS A 263 -10.78 -1.47 -7.98
N HIS A 264 -10.55 -0.65 -6.96
CA HIS A 264 -10.49 -1.13 -5.57
C HIS A 264 -11.88 -1.10 -4.90
N MET A 265 -12.79 -0.27 -5.41
CA MET A 265 -14.12 -0.04 -4.86
C MET A 265 -15.17 -0.17 -5.95
N THR A 266 -16.36 -0.62 -5.56
CA THR A 266 -17.58 -0.53 -6.35
C THR A 266 -18.49 0.56 -5.79
N ASP A 267 -19.43 1.06 -6.60
CA ASP A 267 -20.49 2.00 -6.18
C ASP A 267 -20.01 3.29 -5.49
N VAL A 268 -18.82 3.78 -5.87
CA VAL A 268 -18.28 5.08 -5.43
C VAL A 268 -18.38 6.15 -6.51
N GLN A 269 -18.49 7.40 -6.09
CA GLN A 269 -18.48 8.58 -6.97
C GLN A 269 -17.50 9.63 -6.44
N PRO A 270 -16.58 10.15 -7.28
CA PRO A 270 -16.30 9.70 -8.65
C PRO A 270 -15.69 8.29 -8.68
N ALA A 271 -15.84 7.58 -9.79
CA ALA A 271 -15.12 6.32 -10.00
C ALA A 271 -13.61 6.58 -10.03
N VAL A 272 -12.85 5.69 -9.39
CA VAL A 272 -11.38 5.68 -9.44
C VAL A 272 -10.94 4.38 -10.10
N ILE A 273 -10.02 4.51 -11.05
CA ILE A 273 -9.42 3.40 -11.79
C ILE A 273 -7.99 3.26 -11.29
N PHE A 274 -7.59 2.03 -11.01
CA PHE A 274 -6.26 1.67 -10.57
C PHE A 274 -5.56 0.88 -11.67
N LEU A 275 -4.24 0.93 -11.69
CA LEU A 275 -3.45 0.06 -12.56
C LEU A 275 -2.20 -0.36 -11.83
N HIS A 276 -1.76 -1.58 -12.06
CA HIS A 276 -0.44 -2.02 -11.63
C HIS A 276 0.59 -1.93 -12.75
N TYR A 277 1.84 -1.67 -12.39
CA TYR A 277 2.95 -1.67 -13.31
C TYR A 277 4.19 -2.34 -12.72
N PHE A 278 5.08 -2.80 -13.61
CA PHE A 278 6.35 -3.42 -13.25
C PHE A 278 7.46 -2.99 -14.22
N GLY A 279 8.69 -2.86 -13.71
CA GLY A 279 9.87 -2.62 -14.52
C GLY A 279 11.16 -3.10 -13.86
N GLN A 280 12.19 -3.31 -14.67
CA GLN A 280 13.55 -3.66 -14.23
C GLN A 280 14.57 -2.82 -15.01
N GLY A 281 15.63 -2.40 -14.34
CA GLY A 281 16.73 -1.64 -14.93
C GLY A 281 17.37 -0.65 -13.95
N PRO A 282 18.13 0.34 -14.45
CA PRO A 282 18.75 1.36 -13.60
C PRO A 282 17.70 2.15 -12.82
N ALA A 283 17.90 2.31 -11.51
CA ALA A 283 16.91 2.86 -10.59
C ALA A 283 16.50 4.30 -10.97
N ALA A 284 17.45 5.12 -11.45
CA ALA A 284 17.17 6.47 -11.92
C ALA A 284 16.20 6.52 -13.11
N LYS A 285 16.33 5.58 -14.08
CA LYS A 285 15.42 5.48 -15.23
C LYS A 285 14.02 5.04 -14.79
N LEU A 286 13.97 4.08 -13.87
CA LEU A 286 12.71 3.61 -13.29
C LEU A 286 12.00 4.74 -12.52
N ALA A 287 12.72 5.53 -11.73
CA ALA A 287 12.17 6.69 -11.03
C ALA A 287 11.64 7.76 -11.99
N GLN A 288 12.36 8.06 -13.08
CA GLN A 288 11.88 8.97 -14.13
C GLN A 288 10.59 8.45 -14.80
N ALA A 289 10.50 7.14 -15.05
CA ALA A 289 9.31 6.52 -15.62
C ALA A 289 8.10 6.62 -14.69
N VAL A 290 8.29 6.36 -13.40
CA VAL A 290 7.25 6.55 -12.36
C VAL A 290 6.82 8.02 -12.31
N ARG A 291 7.79 8.94 -12.30
CA ARG A 291 7.51 10.38 -12.27
C ARG A 291 6.66 10.81 -13.47
N ALA A 292 7.01 10.37 -14.68
CA ALA A 292 6.28 10.71 -15.89
C ALA A 292 4.80 10.26 -15.85
N ALA A 293 4.51 9.14 -15.19
CA ALA A 293 3.15 8.65 -14.95
C ALA A 293 2.42 9.48 -13.89
N VAL A 294 3.07 9.76 -12.75
CA VAL A 294 2.52 10.61 -11.68
C VAL A 294 2.16 12.00 -12.20
N ASP A 295 2.99 12.59 -13.07
CA ASP A 295 2.74 13.88 -13.73
C ASP A 295 1.52 13.88 -14.66
N GLN A 296 0.88 12.73 -14.91
CA GLN A 296 -0.40 12.64 -15.64
C GLN A 296 -1.64 12.60 -14.72
N THR A 297 -1.44 12.51 -13.41
CA THR A 297 -2.52 12.51 -12.40
C THR A 297 -2.78 13.92 -11.87
N ALA A 298 -3.95 14.13 -11.24
CA ALA A 298 -4.37 15.41 -10.67
C ALA A 298 -4.40 16.57 -11.68
N LYS A 299 -4.59 16.24 -12.96
CA LYS A 299 -4.89 17.21 -14.02
C LYS A 299 -6.35 17.60 -14.01
#